data_AF-A0A6N3AWV7-F1
#
_entry.id   AF-A0A6N3AWV7-F1
#
_cell.length_a   1.000
_cell.length_b   1.000
_cell.length_c   1.000
_cell.angle_alpha   90.00
_cell.angle_beta   90.00
_cell.angle_gamma   90.00
#
_symmetry.space_group_name_H-M   'P 1'
#
loop_
_entity.id
_entity.type
_entity.pdbx_description
1 polymer ?
#
loop_
_entity_poly.entity_id
_entity_poly.type
_entity_poly.pdbx_seq_one_letter_code
_entity_poly.pdbx_strand_id
1 'polypeptide(L)' 'MSVDEDDKGYIAIGEAVISHIFNGAEITRDSLLDTLRHTADEAVDERRILRIREAEQLLKGASPSGDKSMS' A
#
# COMPACT_ATOMS: atom_id res chain seq x y z
N MET A 1 10.13 2.90 -22.45
CA MET A 1 9.53 3.48 -21.24
C MET A 1 9.40 2.33 -20.26
N SER A 2 10.37 2.20 -19.34
CA SER A 2 10.40 1.09 -18.40
C SER A 2 9.36 1.34 -17.32
N VAL A 3 8.40 0.43 -17.21
CA VAL A 3 7.33 0.40 -16.20
C VAL A 3 7.90 0.50 -14.76
N ASP A 4 9.18 0.16 -14.58
CA ASP A 4 9.89 0.12 -13.30
C ASP A 4 10.06 1.46 -12.56
N GLU A 5 10.04 2.63 -13.22
CA GLU A 5 10.28 3.92 -12.54
C GLU A 5 9.00 4.58 -11.98
N ASP A 6 7.82 4.18 -12.46
CA ASP A 6 6.54 4.82 -12.10
C ASP A 6 5.74 4.05 -11.04
N ASP A 7 6.06 2.78 -10.79
CA ASP A 7 5.38 1.95 -9.79
C ASP A 7 5.93 2.19 -8.38
N LYS A 8 5.73 3.42 -7.88
CA LYS A 8 6.12 3.93 -6.54
C LYS A 8 5.37 3.24 -5.38
N GLY A 9 5.28 1.92 -5.36
CA GLY A 9 4.54 1.15 -4.37
C GLY A 9 3.03 1.00 -4.65
N TYR A 10 2.48 1.62 -5.69
CA TYR A 10 1.05 1.46 -6.03
C TYR A 10 0.66 0.01 -6.35
N ILE A 11 1.56 -0.78 -6.98
CA ILE A 11 1.34 -2.21 -7.21
C ILE A 11 1.15 -2.95 -5.89
N ALA A 12 2.02 -2.72 -4.90
CA ALA A 12 1.92 -3.39 -3.60
C ALA A 12 0.63 -2.99 -2.86
N ILE A 13 0.17 -1.74 -3.00
CA ILE A 13 -1.15 -1.32 -2.50
C ILE A 13 -2.27 -2.11 -3.21
N GLY A 14 -2.21 -2.25 -4.53
CA GLY A 14 -3.18 -3.02 -5.32
C GLY A 14 -3.23 -4.48 -4.90
N GLU A 15 -2.08 -5.13 -4.71
CA GLU A 15 -1.97 -6.50 -4.21
C GLU A 15 -2.60 -6.65 -2.82
N ALA A 16 -2.31 -5.72 -1.90
CA ALA A 16 -2.90 -5.73 -0.57
C ALA A 16 -4.43 -5.58 -0.61
N VAL A 17 -4.96 -4.70 -1.46
CA VAL A 17 -6.41 -4.52 -1.68
C VAL A 17 -7.04 -5.81 -2.22
N ILE A 18 -6.43 -6.42 -3.25
CA ILE A 18 -6.93 -7.66 -3.85
C ILE A 18 -6.97 -8.79 -2.80
N SER A 19 -5.96 -8.91 -1.94
CA SER A 19 -5.94 -9.87 -0.84
C SER A 19 -7.14 -9.70 0.09
N HIS A 20 -7.48 -8.46 0.48
CA HIS A 20 -8.64 -8.21 1.32
C HIS A 20 -9.96 -8.57 0.63
N ILE A 21 -10.10 -8.27 -0.66
CA ILE A 21 -11.28 -8.64 -1.46
C ILE A 21 -11.48 -10.16 -1.45
N PHE A 22 -10.43 -10.94 -1.70
CA PHE A 22 -10.51 -12.40 -1.71
C PHE A 22 -10.80 -12.99 -0.34
N ASN A 23 -10.33 -12.36 0.73
CA ASN A 23 -10.54 -12.81 2.11
C ASN A 23 -11.84 -12.28 2.74
N GLY A 24 -12.61 -11.45 2.03
CA GLY A 24 -13.78 -10.76 2.59
C GLY A 24 -13.42 -9.85 3.77
N ALA A 25 -12.18 -9.36 3.82
CA ALA A 25 -11.68 -8.53 4.91
C ALA A 25 -12.03 -7.05 4.65
N GLU A 26 -12.22 -6.30 5.74
CA GLU A 26 -12.47 -4.87 5.67
C GLU A 26 -11.26 -4.14 5.08
N ILE A 27 -11.48 -3.26 4.09
CA ILE A 27 -10.42 -2.49 3.46
C ILE A 27 -10.31 -1.13 4.16
N THR A 28 -9.42 -1.07 5.15
CA THR A 28 -9.05 0.16 5.83
C THR A 28 -7.57 0.48 5.62
N ARG A 29 -7.16 1.73 5.85
CA ARG A 29 -5.75 2.10 5.80
C ARG A 29 -4.89 1.21 6.69
N ASP A 30 -5.33 0.96 7.92
CA ASP A 30 -4.55 0.20 8.90
C ASP A 30 -4.44 -1.27 8.48
N SER A 31 -5.53 -1.87 8.01
CA SER A 31 -5.51 -3.26 7.50
C SER A 31 -4.59 -3.45 6.30
N LEU A 32 -4.53 -2.45 5.40
CA LEU A 32 -3.61 -2.45 4.25
C LEU A 32 -2.16 -2.29 4.72
N LEU A 33 -1.90 -1.41 5.69
CA LEU A 33 -0.57 -1.23 6.27
C LEU A 33 -0.05 -2.50 6.94
N ASP A 34 -0.92 -3.20 7.68
CA ASP A 34 -0.55 -4.46 8.34
C ASP A 34 -0.27 -5.57 7.33
N THR A 35 -1.05 -5.66 6.26
CA THR A 35 -0.80 -6.61 5.16
C THR A 35 0.51 -6.31 4.45
N LEU A 36 0.82 -5.04 4.18
CA LEU A 36 2.08 -4.64 3.58
C LEU A 36 3.27 -5.00 4.48
N ARG A 37 3.19 -4.74 5.79
CA ARG A 37 4.23 -5.12 6.75
C ARG A 37 4.50 -6.62 6.75
N HIS A 38 3.44 -7.43 6.85
CA HIS A 38 3.56 -8.89 6.80
C HIS A 38 4.21 -9.35 5.49
N THR A 39 3.80 -8.76 4.37
CA THR A 39 4.37 -9.10 3.05
C THR A 39 5.84 -8.72 2.95
N ALA A 40 6.27 -7.61 3.58
CA ALA A 40 7.69 -7.23 3.63
C ALA A 40 8.51 -8.18 4.50
N ASP A 41 7.96 -8.63 5.62
CA ASP A 41 8.65 -9.55 6.54
C ASP A 41 8.87 -10.94 5.91
N GLU A 42 8.00 -11.35 4.99
CA GLU A 42 8.12 -12.60 4.23
C GLU A 42 8.93 -12.46 2.93
N ALA A 43 9.20 -11.23 2.47
CA ALA A 43 9.89 -10.99 1.21
C ALA A 43 11.41 -11.20 1.35
N VAL A 44 11.99 -11.93 0.40
CA VAL A 44 13.45 -12.14 0.29
C VAL A 44 14.10 -11.24 -0.78
N ASP A 45 13.29 -10.60 -1.63
CA ASP A 45 13.77 -9.72 -2.69
C ASP A 45 13.82 -8.26 -2.22
N GLU A 46 15.01 -7.66 -2.24
CA GLU A 46 15.24 -6.29 -1.78
C GLU A 46 14.44 -5.26 -2.57
N ARG A 47 14.24 -5.47 -3.88
CA ARG A 47 13.43 -4.56 -4.71
C ARG A 47 11.96 -4.62 -4.32
N ARG A 48 11.44 -5.82 -4.05
CA ARG A 48 10.09 -6.01 -3.53
C ARG A 48 9.92 -5.35 -2.17
N ILE A 49 10.88 -5.52 -1.25
CA ILE A 49 10.84 -4.86 0.06
C ILE A 49 10.77 -3.34 -0.11
N LEU A 50 11.61 -2.76 -0.98
CA LEU A 50 11.61 -1.32 -1.25
C LEU A 50 10.23 -0.82 -1.72
N ARG A 51 9.63 -1.49 -2.70
CA ARG A 51 8.29 -1.15 -3.22
C ARG A 51 7.20 -1.22 -2.15
N ILE A 52 7.29 -2.20 -1.25
CA ILE A 52 6.35 -2.32 -0.13
C ILE A 52 6.54 -1.16 0.86
N ARG A 53 7.78 -0.74 1.14
CA ARG A 53 8.04 0.42 2.00
C ARG A 53 7.55 1.73 1.37
N GLU A 54 7.68 1.90 0.05
CA GLU A 54 7.10 3.03 -0.67
C GLU A 54 5.58 3.06 -0.56
N ALA A 55 4.92 1.90 -0.70
CA ALA A 55 3.48 1.74 -0.51
C ALA A 55 3.02 2.17 0.90
N GLU A 56 3.77 1.77 1.93
CA GLU A 56 3.49 2.21 3.30
C GLU A 56 3.57 3.74 3.45
N GLN A 57 4.58 4.38 2.85
CA GLN A 57 4.74 5.84 2.93
C GLN A 57 3.59 6.56 2.23
N LEU A 58 3.14 6.06 1.07
CA LEU A 58 1.98 6.61 0.37
C LEU A 58 0.71 6.51 1.21
N LEU A 59 0.44 5.36 1.82
CA LEU A 59 -0.76 5.17 2.65
C LEU A 59 -0.73 6.00 3.94
N LYS A 60 0.44 6.20 4.54
CA LYS A 60 0.63 7.07 5.71
C LYS A 60 0.47 8.55 5.35
N GLY A 61 1.01 8.96 4.21
CA GLY A 61 0.99 10.35 3.73
C GLY A 61 -0.33 10.79 3.11
N ALA A 62 -1.18 9.86 2.68
CA ALA A 62 -2.54 10.18 2.30
C ALA A 62 -3.27 10.79 3.51
N SER A 63 -3.61 12.07 3.49
CA SER A 63 -4.59 12.58 4.47
C SER A 63 -5.96 12.04 4.10
N PRO A 64 -6.87 11.75 5.05
CA PRO A 64 -8.28 11.57 4.72
C PRO A 64 -8.75 12.88 4.09
N SER A 65 -8.86 12.91 2.77
CA SER A 65 -9.46 14.03 2.04
C SER A 65 -10.94 14.08 2.40
N GLY A 66 -11.25 14.77 3.48
CA GLY A 66 -12.59 14.84 4.04
C GLY A 66 -12.72 15.83 5.19
N ASP A 67 -11.95 16.93 5.21
CA ASP A 67 -12.36 18.13 5.96
C ASP A 67 -11.66 19.39 5.42
N LYS A 68 -12.10 19.83 4.25
CA LYS A 68 -12.09 21.27 3.94
C LYS A 68 -13.52 21.75 4.12
N SER A 69 -13.95 21.82 5.37
CA SER A 69 -15.05 22.70 5.75
C SER A 69 -14.77 24.07 5.16
N MET A 70 -15.69 24.55 4.34
CA MET A 70 -15.71 25.91 3.85
C MET A 70 -15.72 26.86 5.06
N SER A 71 -14.80 27.81 5.08
CA SER A 71 -14.85 29.00 5.93
C SER A 71 -14.30 30.16 5.14
#